data_AF-A0A9J5X679-F1
#
_entry.id   AF-A0A9J5X679-F1
#
_cell.length_a   1.000
_cell.length_b   1.000
_cell.length_c   1.000
_cell.angle_alpha   90.00
_cell.angle_beta   90.00
_cell.angle_gamma   90.00
#
_symmetry.space_group_name_H-M   'P 1'
#
loop_
_entity.id
_entity.type
_entity.pdbx_description
1 polymer ?
#
loop_
_entity_poly.entity_id
_entity_poly.type
_entity_poly.pdbx_seq_one_letter_code
_entity_poly.pdbx_strand_id
1 'polypeptide(L)'
;MESPFVSLVILEYIDETFEGPSILPKDPYDRAIAHFWAKFLDDTCHIDEVILQCIPLLGKVLFGKGEEAEKSKEEFGGLLKILDNEFKDKKFFVGDTFGFADVAANFMAFWFGILEEASGVVLVTSEKFPNFCGWRDEYINRSQVKEYLPSRDGKNNQSCDMEKIKLLGVSLSPFTHRVEWALKIKGVEYELIVEDPQNKSPLLLESNPIHKKIPVLIHNGKPISESMVIVEYIDETFEGPSILPKDPYDRAIARFWAKFLDDKCLPAMGKALLGNEEEKEKAKEECSELLKILDNELKNKEFFVGDKIGFVDIAANVLAFWMGIIEEASGVILVTNKKFPNYYAWRDNYINCSQTKV
;
A
#
# COMPACT_ATOMS: atom_id res chain seq x y z
N MET A 1 2.32 -0.22 -11.19
CA MET A 1 1.21 0.74 -11.19
C MET A 1 0.40 0.60 -12.46
N GLU A 2 -0.50 -0.37 -12.40
CA GLU A 2 -1.70 -0.39 -13.24
C GLU A 2 -2.57 0.83 -12.90
N SER A 3 -3.35 1.24 -13.90
CA SER A 3 -4.10 2.49 -14.00
C SER A 3 -4.96 2.84 -12.76
N PRO A 4 -5.11 4.12 -12.36
CA PRO A 4 -6.15 4.56 -11.43
C PRO A 4 -7.57 4.39 -11.99
N PHE A 5 -7.66 3.91 -13.23
CA PHE A 5 -8.90 3.57 -13.88
C PHE A 5 -9.14 2.08 -13.78
N VAL A 6 -10.24 1.71 -13.12
CA VAL A 6 -10.64 0.32 -12.99
C VAL A 6 -11.09 -0.17 -14.36
N SER A 7 -10.33 -1.09 -14.96
CA SER A 7 -10.75 -1.77 -16.20
C SER A 7 -12.19 -2.28 -16.04
N LEU A 8 -13.04 -2.13 -17.06
CA LEU A 8 -14.43 -2.60 -17.03
C LEU A 8 -14.53 -4.08 -16.62
N VAL A 9 -13.53 -4.88 -16.99
CA VAL A 9 -13.40 -6.30 -16.62
C VAL A 9 -13.19 -6.49 -15.11
N ILE A 10 -12.45 -5.58 -14.47
CA ILE A 10 -12.25 -5.62 -13.01
C ILE A 10 -13.54 -5.24 -12.29
N LEU A 11 -14.30 -4.25 -12.79
CA LEU A 11 -15.61 -3.89 -12.21
C LEU A 11 -16.60 -5.05 -12.28
N GLU A 12 -16.65 -5.75 -13.42
CA GLU A 12 -17.46 -6.97 -13.58
C GLU A 12 -16.98 -8.08 -12.64
N TYR A 13 -15.68 -8.33 -12.58
CA TYR A 13 -15.11 -9.33 -11.67
C TYR A 13 -15.47 -9.05 -10.20
N ILE A 14 -15.41 -7.78 -9.78
CA ILE A 14 -15.77 -7.38 -8.41
C ILE A 14 -17.26 -7.63 -8.16
N ASP A 15 -18.12 -7.22 -9.09
CA ASP A 15 -19.58 -7.40 -8.98
C ASP A 15 -19.99 -8.87 -8.89
N GLU A 16 -19.30 -9.75 -9.62
CA GLU A 16 -19.57 -11.18 -9.64
C GLU A 16 -18.96 -11.93 -8.43
N THR A 17 -17.82 -11.45 -7.92
CA THR A 17 -17.02 -12.19 -6.93
C THR A 17 -17.40 -11.89 -5.48
N PHE A 18 -17.76 -10.64 -5.16
CA PHE A 18 -17.94 -10.20 -3.79
C PHE A 18 -19.41 -10.07 -3.41
N GLU A 19 -19.77 -10.45 -2.17
CA GLU A 19 -21.13 -10.30 -1.67
C GLU A 19 -21.49 -8.82 -1.49
N GLY A 20 -22.59 -8.37 -2.11
CA GLY A 20 -23.07 -6.99 -2.00
C GLY A 20 -24.22 -6.69 -2.97
N PRO A 21 -24.76 -5.46 -2.93
CA PRO A 21 -25.69 -4.98 -3.96
C PRO A 21 -24.97 -4.90 -5.30
N SER A 22 -25.47 -5.63 -6.30
CA SER A 22 -24.88 -5.61 -7.64
C SER A 22 -25.01 -4.23 -8.28
N ILE A 23 -23.92 -3.77 -8.92
CA ILE A 23 -23.87 -2.55 -9.73
C ILE A 23 -24.40 -2.77 -11.14
N LEU A 24 -24.58 -4.03 -11.56
CA LEU A 24 -25.21 -4.37 -12.83
C LEU A 24 -26.73 -4.56 -12.66
N PRO A 25 -27.54 -4.02 -13.59
CA PRO A 25 -28.98 -4.27 -13.58
C PRO A 25 -29.32 -5.76 -13.71
N LYS A 26 -30.36 -6.17 -12.99
CA LYS A 26 -30.92 -7.53 -13.11
C LYS A 26 -31.65 -7.71 -14.44
N ASP A 27 -32.32 -6.67 -14.92
CA ASP A 27 -33.00 -6.67 -16.21
C ASP A 27 -31.97 -6.72 -17.36
N PRO A 28 -32.10 -7.63 -18.34
CA PRO A 28 -31.14 -7.76 -19.43
C PRO A 28 -31.05 -6.54 -20.35
N TYR A 29 -32.15 -5.80 -20.54
CA TYR A 29 -32.15 -4.59 -21.36
C TYR A 29 -31.38 -3.48 -20.66
N ASP A 30 -31.67 -3.24 -19.39
CA ASP A 30 -30.95 -2.24 -18.57
C ASP A 30 -29.46 -2.57 -18.46
N ARG A 31 -29.09 -3.86 -18.37
CA ARG A 31 -27.70 -4.30 -18.39
C ARG A 31 -27.00 -4.00 -19.71
N ALA A 32 -27.69 -4.22 -20.84
CA ALA A 32 -27.15 -3.87 -22.15
C ALA A 32 -26.91 -2.35 -22.29
N ILE A 33 -27.81 -1.53 -21.75
CA ILE A 33 -27.63 -0.06 -21.70
C ILE A 33 -26.42 0.32 -20.84
N ALA A 34 -26.24 -0.32 -19.67
CA ALA A 34 -25.09 -0.07 -18.81
C ALA A 34 -23.76 -0.40 -19.52
N HIS A 35 -23.67 -1.54 -20.20
CA HIS A 35 -22.47 -1.94 -20.93
C HIS A 35 -22.20 -1.05 -22.14
N PHE A 36 -23.25 -0.64 -22.86
CA PHE A 36 -23.12 0.29 -23.97
C PHE A 36 -22.47 1.60 -23.52
N TRP A 37 -22.96 2.20 -22.43
CA TRP A 37 -22.43 3.47 -21.94
C TRP A 37 -21.03 3.34 -21.34
N ALA A 38 -20.77 2.29 -20.57
CA ALA A 38 -19.45 2.02 -20.03
C ALA A 38 -18.41 1.84 -21.16
N LYS A 39 -18.75 1.07 -22.20
CA LYS A 39 -17.91 0.90 -23.38
C LYS A 39 -17.76 2.18 -24.18
N PHE A 40 -18.83 2.94 -24.37
CA PHE A 40 -18.77 4.24 -25.05
C PHE A 40 -17.78 5.17 -24.35
N LEU A 41 -17.84 5.26 -23.01
CA LEU A 41 -16.94 6.08 -22.20
C LEU A 41 -15.50 5.58 -22.28
N ASP A 42 -15.28 4.27 -22.23
CA ASP A 42 -13.97 3.65 -22.35
C ASP A 42 -13.34 3.89 -23.73
N ASP A 43 -14.08 3.65 -24.81
CA ASP A 43 -13.64 3.88 -26.18
C ASP A 43 -13.39 5.37 -26.47
N THR A 44 -14.19 6.26 -25.86
CA THR A 44 -14.12 7.71 -26.08
C THR A 44 -13.04 8.39 -25.23
N CYS A 45 -12.84 7.89 -24.01
CA CYS A 45 -11.91 8.48 -23.04
C CYS A 45 -10.59 7.69 -22.93
N HIS A 46 -10.41 6.61 -23.68
CA HIS A 46 -9.21 5.75 -23.70
C HIS A 46 -8.62 5.57 -22.30
N ILE A 47 -9.43 4.98 -21.41
CA ILE A 47 -9.27 5.02 -19.96
C ILE A 47 -8.12 4.09 -19.48
N ASP A 48 -7.48 3.34 -20.37
CA ASP A 48 -6.32 2.50 -20.06
C ASP A 48 -4.98 3.18 -20.41
N GLU A 49 -4.05 3.12 -19.43
CA GLU A 49 -2.64 3.56 -19.41
C GLU A 49 -2.30 5.02 -18.99
N VAL A 50 -1.70 5.11 -17.79
CA VAL A 50 -0.73 6.11 -17.29
C VAL A 50 -1.10 7.60 -17.44
N ILE A 51 -1.07 8.29 -16.31
CA ILE A 51 -1.33 9.74 -16.06
C ILE A 51 -0.57 10.74 -17.00
N LEU A 52 0.26 10.27 -17.92
CA LEU A 52 0.90 11.10 -18.97
C LEU A 52 0.50 10.77 -20.42
N GLN A 53 -0.47 9.90 -20.68
CA GLN A 53 -1.01 9.64 -22.03
C GLN A 53 -2.54 9.76 -22.14
N CYS A 54 -3.24 10.26 -21.11
CA CYS A 54 -4.68 10.49 -21.16
C CYS A 54 -5.07 11.46 -22.30
N ILE A 55 -5.44 10.82 -23.40
CA ILE A 55 -6.22 11.25 -24.56
C ILE A 55 -5.56 12.33 -25.44
N PRO A 56 -5.10 11.99 -26.66
CA PRO A 56 -4.64 12.96 -27.65
C PRO A 56 -5.64 14.09 -27.86
N LEU A 57 -6.95 13.80 -27.80
CA LEU A 57 -8.01 14.80 -27.88
C LEU A 57 -8.04 15.72 -26.65
N LEU A 58 -8.15 15.17 -25.42
CA LEU A 58 -8.26 15.99 -24.20
C LEU A 58 -6.96 16.75 -23.90
N GLY A 59 -5.80 16.13 -24.12
CA GLY A 59 -4.49 16.78 -24.04
C GLY A 59 -4.37 17.94 -25.04
N LYS A 60 -4.85 17.78 -26.28
CA LYS A 60 -4.91 18.87 -27.26
C LYS A 60 -5.91 19.96 -26.88
N VAL A 61 -7.04 19.59 -26.29
CA VAL A 61 -8.07 20.54 -25.83
C VAL A 61 -7.53 21.42 -24.70
N LEU A 62 -6.89 20.82 -23.70
CA LEU A 62 -6.47 21.50 -22.47
C LEU A 62 -5.09 22.16 -22.60
N PHE A 63 -4.16 21.56 -23.36
CA PHE A 63 -2.76 22.00 -23.44
C PHE A 63 -2.27 22.28 -24.87
N GLY A 64 -3.07 21.98 -25.89
CA GLY A 64 -2.73 22.24 -27.30
C GLY A 64 -2.81 23.72 -27.68
N LYS A 65 -2.23 24.07 -28.83
CA LYS A 65 -2.23 25.44 -29.38
C LYS A 65 -2.55 25.43 -30.87
N GLY A 66 -3.19 26.49 -31.36
CA GLY A 66 -3.49 26.67 -32.78
C GLY A 66 -4.75 25.95 -33.25
N GLU A 67 -4.90 25.83 -34.57
CA GLU A 67 -6.12 25.31 -35.24
C GLU A 67 -6.47 23.87 -34.84
N GLU A 68 -5.46 23.04 -34.58
CA GLU A 68 -5.65 21.65 -34.15
C GLU A 68 -6.31 21.55 -32.77
N ALA A 69 -5.97 22.46 -31.84
CA ALA A 69 -6.58 22.50 -30.51
C ALA A 69 -8.05 22.95 -30.55
N GLU A 70 -8.38 23.90 -31.43
CA GLU A 70 -9.77 24.36 -31.62
C GLU A 70 -10.65 23.27 -32.23
N LYS A 71 -10.14 22.50 -33.20
CA LYS A 71 -10.83 21.32 -33.73
C LYS A 71 -11.10 20.28 -32.65
N SER A 72 -10.10 20.01 -31.79
CA SER A 72 -10.27 19.07 -30.68
C SER A 72 -11.31 19.56 -29.65
N LYS A 73 -11.41 20.87 -29.41
CA LYS A 73 -12.44 21.46 -28.52
C LYS A 73 -13.84 21.28 -29.10
N GLU A 74 -14.01 21.46 -30.41
CA GLU A 74 -15.30 21.25 -31.08
C GLU A 74 -15.74 19.78 -31.00
N GLU A 75 -14.83 18.85 -31.28
CA GLU A 75 -15.07 17.42 -31.19
C GLU A 75 -15.43 16.99 -29.76
N PHE A 76 -14.67 17.45 -28.76
CA PHE A 76 -14.96 17.17 -27.36
C PHE A 76 -16.27 17.81 -26.89
N GLY A 77 -16.59 19.01 -27.38
CA GLY A 77 -17.88 19.66 -27.15
C GLY A 77 -19.05 18.85 -27.72
N GLY A 78 -18.85 18.14 -28.82
CA GLY A 78 -19.83 17.18 -29.37
C GLY A 78 -20.13 16.03 -28.42
N LEU A 79 -19.08 15.46 -27.79
CA LEU A 79 -19.21 14.40 -26.80
C LEU A 79 -19.99 14.85 -25.56
N LEU A 80 -19.68 16.04 -25.04
CA LEU A 80 -20.40 16.63 -23.91
C LEU A 80 -21.89 16.86 -24.23
N LYS A 81 -22.25 17.21 -25.48
CA LYS A 81 -23.66 17.31 -25.89
C LYS A 81 -24.36 15.94 -25.90
N ILE A 82 -23.66 14.87 -26.28
CA ILE A 82 -24.23 13.52 -26.24
C ILE A 82 -24.54 13.14 -24.79
N LEU A 83 -23.58 13.34 -23.88
CA LEU A 83 -23.76 13.06 -22.45
C LEU A 83 -24.85 13.93 -21.83
N ASP A 84 -24.89 15.23 -22.13
CA ASP A 84 -25.92 16.12 -21.61
C ASP A 84 -27.33 15.71 -22.06
N ASN A 85 -27.49 15.33 -23.32
CA ASN A 85 -28.78 14.84 -23.82
C ASN A 85 -29.19 13.52 -23.16
N GLU A 86 -28.23 12.66 -22.82
CA GLU A 86 -28.51 11.38 -22.16
C GLU A 86 -29.14 11.58 -20.77
N PHE A 87 -28.71 12.60 -20.03
CA PHE A 87 -29.21 12.91 -18.69
C PHE A 87 -30.46 13.82 -18.66
N LYS A 88 -31.03 14.16 -19.81
CA LYS A 88 -32.17 15.10 -19.88
C LYS A 88 -33.39 14.62 -19.08
N ASP A 89 -33.68 13.33 -19.16
CA ASP A 89 -34.82 12.69 -18.49
C ASP A 89 -34.37 11.55 -17.55
N LYS A 90 -33.08 11.52 -17.19
CA LYS A 90 -32.46 10.45 -16.41
C LYS A 90 -31.54 11.03 -15.35
N LYS A 91 -31.58 10.43 -14.17
CA LYS A 91 -30.67 10.78 -13.08
C LYS A 91 -29.28 10.13 -13.24
N PHE A 92 -29.22 8.98 -13.89
CA PHE A 92 -28.04 8.15 -14.13
C PHE A 92 -28.12 7.51 -15.53
N PHE A 93 -27.05 6.83 -15.98
CA PHE A 93 -27.04 6.21 -17.31
C PHE A 93 -28.15 5.16 -17.51
N VAL A 94 -28.61 4.54 -16.42
CA VAL A 94 -29.72 3.57 -16.42
C VAL A 94 -30.93 4.14 -15.67
N GLY A 95 -31.48 5.24 -16.19
CA GLY A 95 -32.67 5.89 -15.65
C GLY A 95 -32.39 6.53 -14.30
N ASP A 96 -33.08 6.08 -13.24
CA ASP A 96 -32.89 6.58 -11.87
C ASP A 96 -31.98 5.69 -11.02
N THR A 97 -31.42 4.63 -11.60
CA THR A 97 -30.57 3.67 -10.91
C THR A 97 -29.10 3.96 -11.19
N PHE A 98 -28.35 4.25 -10.12
CA PHE A 98 -26.90 4.34 -10.18
C PHE A 98 -26.29 2.95 -10.27
N GLY A 99 -25.34 2.77 -11.17
CA GLY A 99 -24.70 1.48 -11.34
C GLY A 99 -23.43 1.53 -12.17
N PHE A 100 -23.16 0.42 -12.85
CA PHE A 100 -21.92 0.13 -13.57
C PHE A 100 -21.44 1.26 -14.48
N ALA A 101 -22.32 1.81 -15.32
CA ALA A 101 -21.96 2.90 -16.24
C ALA A 101 -21.59 4.21 -15.51
N ASP A 102 -22.25 4.53 -14.39
CA ASP A 102 -21.92 5.70 -13.59
C ASP A 102 -20.56 5.53 -12.92
N VAL A 103 -20.27 4.34 -12.39
CA VAL A 103 -18.96 4.01 -11.81
C VAL A 103 -17.85 4.12 -12.86
N ALA A 104 -18.08 3.57 -14.06
CA ALA A 104 -17.15 3.70 -15.20
C ALA A 104 -16.92 5.17 -15.61
N ALA A 105 -17.93 6.03 -15.43
CA ALA A 105 -17.86 7.45 -15.74
C ALA A 105 -17.18 8.33 -14.69
N ASN A 106 -16.54 7.73 -13.66
CA ASN A 106 -15.87 8.46 -12.56
C ASN A 106 -14.93 9.59 -13.06
N PHE A 107 -14.18 9.33 -14.13
CA PHE A 107 -13.30 10.34 -14.73
C PHE A 107 -14.05 11.59 -15.15
N MET A 108 -15.17 11.42 -15.87
CA MET A 108 -16.00 12.52 -16.37
C MET A 108 -16.72 13.25 -15.24
N ALA A 109 -17.10 12.53 -14.17
CA ALA A 109 -17.73 13.14 -13.02
C ALA A 109 -16.74 13.98 -12.20
N PHE A 110 -15.59 13.41 -11.82
CA PHE A 110 -14.72 14.01 -10.82
C PHE A 110 -13.46 14.63 -11.42
N TRP A 111 -12.62 13.82 -12.08
CA TRP A 111 -11.28 14.21 -12.53
C TRP A 111 -11.29 15.25 -13.65
N PHE A 112 -12.29 15.23 -14.51
CA PHE A 112 -12.42 16.17 -15.61
C PHE A 112 -12.43 17.63 -15.13
N GLY A 113 -13.19 17.94 -14.07
CA GLY A 113 -13.24 19.30 -13.51
C GLY A 113 -11.90 19.76 -12.92
N ILE A 114 -11.11 18.84 -12.35
CA ILE A 114 -9.76 19.14 -11.85
C ILE A 114 -8.83 19.51 -13.01
N LEU A 115 -8.95 18.84 -14.15
CA LEU A 115 -8.15 19.13 -15.34
C LEU A 115 -8.54 20.48 -15.99
N GLU A 116 -9.83 20.84 -15.98
CA GLU A 116 -10.30 22.17 -16.40
C GLU A 116 -9.67 23.27 -15.53
N GLU A 117 -9.70 23.08 -14.21
CA GLU A 117 -9.09 24.00 -13.23
C GLU A 117 -7.57 24.11 -13.41
N ALA A 118 -6.87 22.98 -13.55
CA ALA A 118 -5.41 22.93 -13.69
C ALA A 118 -4.90 23.52 -15.01
N SER A 119 -5.64 23.35 -16.11
CA SER A 119 -5.30 23.93 -17.42
C SER A 119 -5.76 25.39 -17.57
N GLY A 120 -6.70 25.84 -16.73
CA GLY A 120 -7.38 27.13 -16.88
C GLY A 120 -8.38 27.17 -18.04
N VAL A 121 -8.71 26.02 -18.65
CA VAL A 121 -9.65 25.89 -19.77
C VAL A 121 -10.99 25.37 -19.24
N VAL A 122 -12.03 26.20 -19.33
CA VAL A 122 -13.40 25.83 -18.93
C VAL A 122 -14.20 25.38 -20.16
N LEU A 123 -14.60 24.12 -20.19
CA LEU A 123 -15.36 23.47 -21.27
C LEU A 123 -16.81 23.20 -20.83
N VAL A 124 -17.00 22.74 -19.60
CA VAL A 124 -18.30 22.39 -19.02
C VAL A 124 -18.81 23.49 -18.10
N THR A 125 -19.94 24.08 -18.46
CA THR A 125 -20.69 25.01 -17.61
C THR A 125 -22.15 24.57 -17.52
N SER A 126 -22.82 24.89 -16.42
CA SER A 126 -24.25 24.61 -16.24
C SER A 126 -25.13 25.32 -17.27
N GLU A 127 -24.66 26.42 -17.86
CA GLU A 127 -25.33 27.12 -18.97
C GLU A 127 -25.30 26.31 -20.28
N LYS A 128 -24.20 25.59 -20.55
CA LYS A 128 -24.01 24.82 -21.79
C LYS A 128 -24.46 23.37 -21.68
N PHE A 129 -24.26 22.76 -20.52
CA PHE A 129 -24.50 21.33 -20.26
C PHE A 129 -25.18 21.14 -18.89
N PRO A 130 -26.43 21.63 -18.73
CA PRO A 130 -27.12 21.63 -17.44
C PRO A 130 -27.39 20.21 -16.89
N ASN A 131 -27.74 19.26 -17.75
CA ASN A 131 -28.11 17.90 -17.34
C ASN A 131 -26.87 17.09 -16.95
N PHE A 132 -25.79 17.23 -17.73
CA PHE A 132 -24.50 16.63 -17.38
C PHE A 132 -23.95 17.18 -16.06
N CYS A 133 -24.08 18.49 -15.83
CA CYS A 133 -23.72 19.09 -14.54
C CYS A 133 -24.57 18.53 -13.40
N GLY A 134 -25.88 18.37 -13.61
CA GLY A 134 -26.79 17.78 -12.62
C GLY A 134 -26.40 16.34 -12.25
N TRP A 135 -26.11 15.50 -13.24
CA TRP A 135 -25.59 14.15 -13.00
C TRP A 135 -24.26 14.16 -12.24
N ARG A 136 -23.33 15.04 -12.64
CA ARG A 136 -22.01 15.18 -11.99
C ARG A 136 -22.14 15.57 -10.51
N ASP A 137 -23.02 16.51 -10.20
CA ASP A 137 -23.27 16.97 -8.84
C ASP A 137 -23.89 15.87 -8.00
N GLU A 138 -24.84 15.10 -8.56
CA GLU A 138 -25.43 13.95 -7.88
C GLU A 138 -24.39 12.83 -7.64
N TYR A 139 -23.55 12.53 -8.64
CA TYR A 139 -22.48 11.54 -8.55
C TYR A 139 -21.52 11.87 -7.39
N ILE A 140 -20.99 13.10 -7.38
CA ILE A 140 -19.98 13.52 -6.38
C ILE A 140 -20.57 13.58 -4.97
N ASN A 141 -21.86 13.90 -4.82
CA ASN A 141 -22.50 14.02 -3.52
C ASN A 141 -23.11 12.71 -3.00
N ARG A 142 -23.09 11.64 -3.79
CA ARG A 142 -23.62 10.34 -3.39
C ARG A 142 -22.80 9.75 -2.24
N SER A 143 -23.44 9.24 -1.19
CA SER A 143 -22.73 8.69 -0.03
C SER A 143 -21.76 7.56 -0.39
N GLN A 144 -22.14 6.67 -1.33
CA GLN A 144 -21.27 5.58 -1.80
C GLN A 144 -20.05 6.05 -2.61
N VAL A 145 -20.01 7.31 -3.03
CA VAL A 145 -18.97 7.85 -3.92
C VAL A 145 -18.15 8.91 -3.21
N LYS A 146 -18.83 9.87 -2.56
CA LYS A 146 -18.23 11.03 -1.89
C LYS A 146 -17.15 10.67 -0.87
N GLU A 147 -17.31 9.53 -0.18
CA GLU A 147 -16.33 9.04 0.80
C GLU A 147 -15.03 8.56 0.17
N TYR A 148 -15.05 8.22 -1.13
CA TYR A 148 -13.93 7.66 -1.89
C TYR A 148 -13.37 8.63 -2.94
N LEU A 149 -13.98 9.79 -3.15
CA LEU A 149 -13.47 10.81 -4.05
C LEU A 149 -12.34 11.61 -3.39
N PRO A 150 -11.25 11.92 -4.14
CA PRO A 150 -10.28 12.92 -3.72
C PRO A 150 -10.95 14.29 -3.49
N SER A 151 -10.34 15.23 -2.78
CA SER A 151 -10.91 16.59 -2.67
C SER A 151 -10.37 17.54 -3.71
N ARG A 152 -11.17 18.57 -3.99
CA ARG A 152 -10.95 19.59 -5.01
C ARG A 152 -10.10 20.77 -4.52
N ASP A 153 -10.00 21.02 -3.22
CA ASP A 153 -9.27 22.19 -2.67
C ASP A 153 -7.74 21.99 -2.61
N GLY A 154 -7.20 20.93 -3.24
CA GLY A 154 -5.87 20.40 -2.92
C GLY A 154 -5.72 19.97 -1.44
N LYS A 155 -6.83 20.04 -0.70
CA LYS A 155 -7.02 19.58 0.67
C LYS A 155 -8.13 18.57 0.59
N ASN A 156 -7.76 17.30 0.48
CA ASN A 156 -8.63 16.16 0.76
C ASN A 156 -9.61 16.53 1.91
N ASN A 157 -10.89 16.14 1.81
CA ASN A 157 -11.77 16.04 2.99
C ASN A 157 -11.40 14.79 3.81
N GLN A 158 -10.29 14.13 3.49
CA GLN A 158 -9.27 13.76 4.47
C GLN A 158 -8.25 14.90 4.53
N SER A 159 -7.98 15.55 5.65
CA SER A 159 -6.78 16.39 5.77
C SER A 159 -5.62 15.91 4.87
N CYS A 160 -5.13 16.76 3.97
CA CYS A 160 -3.80 16.59 3.40
C CYS A 160 -2.80 16.83 4.55
N ASP A 161 -2.77 15.93 5.52
CA ASP A 161 -1.50 15.27 5.76
C ASP A 161 -1.31 14.45 4.47
N MET A 162 -0.14 14.47 3.81
CA MET A 162 0.24 13.29 2.99
C MET A 162 -0.28 12.06 3.75
N GLU A 163 -1.06 11.11 3.21
CA GLU A 163 -1.63 10.00 4.01
C GLU A 163 -0.48 9.35 4.80
N LYS A 164 -0.25 9.86 6.01
CA LYS A 164 1.09 9.84 6.58
C LYS A 164 1.06 8.55 7.32
N ILE A 165 1.65 7.55 6.70
CA ILE A 165 1.93 6.30 7.37
C ILE A 165 2.71 6.69 8.62
N LYS A 166 2.08 6.53 9.78
CA LYS A 166 2.67 6.87 11.07
C LYS A 166 3.20 5.58 11.65
N LEU A 167 4.48 5.56 11.96
CA LEU A 167 5.10 4.47 12.68
C LEU A 167 5.31 4.92 14.12
N LEU A 168 4.52 4.39 15.05
CA LEU A 168 4.80 4.53 16.48
C LEU A 168 5.98 3.60 16.80
N GLY A 169 7.10 4.15 17.26
CA GLY A 169 8.31 3.35 17.46
C GLY A 169 9.44 4.09 18.16
N VAL A 170 10.60 3.44 18.22
CA VAL A 170 11.85 4.09 18.63
C VAL A 170 12.95 3.68 17.66
N SER A 171 13.79 4.63 17.26
CA SER A 171 14.85 4.41 16.25
C SER A 171 15.91 3.39 16.67
N LEU A 172 15.94 2.95 17.94
CA LEU A 172 16.86 1.91 18.44
C LEU A 172 16.13 0.59 18.78
N SER A 173 14.88 0.43 18.36
CA SER A 173 14.16 -0.84 18.52
C SER A 173 14.42 -1.75 17.32
N PRO A 174 14.86 -3.00 17.53
CA PRO A 174 14.95 -3.95 16.43
C PRO A 174 13.59 -4.25 15.80
N PHE A 175 12.51 -4.20 16.57
CA PHE A 175 11.16 -4.44 16.05
C PHE A 175 10.66 -3.29 15.19
N THR A 176 10.99 -2.04 15.55
CA THR A 176 10.68 -0.86 14.73
C THR A 176 11.49 -0.90 13.42
N HIS A 177 12.78 -1.24 13.48
CA HIS A 177 13.62 -1.39 12.29
C HIS A 177 13.09 -2.37 11.25
N ARG A 178 12.42 -3.45 11.68
CA ARG A 178 11.78 -4.41 10.76
C ARG A 178 10.77 -3.70 9.84
N VAL A 179 9.97 -2.83 10.43
CA VAL A 179 8.92 -2.06 9.73
C VAL A 179 9.56 -0.99 8.86
N GLU A 180 10.55 -0.26 9.36
CA GLU A 180 11.25 0.79 8.62
C GLU A 180 11.91 0.25 7.34
N TRP A 181 12.52 -0.93 7.40
CA TRP A 181 13.07 -1.56 6.21
C TRP A 181 12.02 -2.09 5.25
N ALA A 182 10.92 -2.66 5.73
CA ALA A 182 9.84 -3.07 4.84
C ALA A 182 9.30 -1.85 4.06
N LEU A 183 9.08 -0.73 4.74
CA LEU A 183 8.68 0.55 4.11
C LEU A 183 9.76 1.03 3.12
N LYS A 184 11.05 0.96 3.49
CA LYS A 184 12.16 1.36 2.61
C LYS A 184 12.27 0.48 1.36
N ILE A 185 12.14 -0.85 1.49
CA ILE A 185 12.16 -1.79 0.38
C ILE A 185 11.03 -1.49 -0.61
N LYS A 186 9.85 -1.12 -0.10
CA LYS A 186 8.69 -0.70 -0.89
C LYS A 186 8.76 0.74 -1.39
N GLY A 187 9.74 1.53 -0.97
CA GLY A 187 9.85 2.94 -1.34
C GLY A 187 8.74 3.82 -0.75
N VAL A 188 8.23 3.45 0.42
CA VAL A 188 7.09 4.10 1.08
C VAL A 188 7.59 5.10 2.13
N GLU A 189 7.18 6.36 2.00
CA GLU A 189 7.47 7.39 3.00
C GLU A 189 6.59 7.26 4.24
N TYR A 190 7.14 7.57 5.41
CA TYR A 190 6.44 7.47 6.69
C TYR A 190 6.94 8.53 7.68
N GLU A 191 6.11 8.82 8.68
CA GLU A 191 6.46 9.63 9.84
C GLU A 191 6.73 8.73 11.05
N LEU A 192 7.96 8.73 11.56
CA LEU A 192 8.28 8.08 12.83
C LEU A 192 7.82 8.95 13.99
N ILE A 193 6.83 8.48 14.73
CA ILE A 193 6.42 9.09 16.01
C ILE A 193 7.15 8.35 17.12
N VAL A 194 8.09 9.05 17.73
CA VAL A 194 8.93 8.48 18.79
C VAL A 194 8.11 8.27 20.06
N GLU A 195 8.03 7.02 20.52
CA GLU A 195 7.36 6.62 21.77
C GLU A 195 8.37 6.52 22.92
N ASP A 196 7.92 6.80 24.15
CA ASP A 196 8.66 6.46 25.36
C ASP A 196 8.13 5.13 25.93
N PRO A 197 8.93 4.05 25.92
CA PRO A 197 8.50 2.77 26.48
C PRO A 197 8.14 2.80 27.97
N GLN A 198 8.70 3.75 28.74
CA GLN A 198 8.42 3.93 30.17
C GLN A 198 7.18 4.79 30.41
N ASN A 199 6.87 5.71 29.49
CA ASN A 199 5.72 6.61 29.56
C ASN A 199 4.92 6.59 28.25
N LYS A 200 4.15 5.51 28.08
CA LYS A 200 3.40 5.21 26.84
C LYS A 200 2.37 6.27 26.52
N SER A 201 2.36 6.77 25.29
CA SER A 201 1.41 7.79 24.87
C SER A 201 -0.05 7.27 24.86
N PRO A 202 -1.06 8.15 24.99
CA PRO A 202 -2.45 7.78 24.76
C PRO A 202 -2.68 7.15 23.38
N LEU A 203 -1.99 7.68 22.36
CA LEU A 203 -2.08 7.18 20.98
C LEU A 203 -1.62 5.72 20.87
N LEU A 204 -0.52 5.34 21.52
CA LEU A 204 -0.06 3.95 21.58
C LEU A 204 -1.05 3.05 22.33
N LEU A 205 -1.59 3.52 23.45
CA LEU A 205 -2.54 2.75 24.26
C LEU A 205 -3.87 2.53 23.54
N GLU A 206 -4.32 3.50 22.75
CA GLU A 206 -5.52 3.40 21.91
C GLU A 206 -5.27 2.51 20.69
N SER A 207 -4.10 2.64 20.05
CA SER A 207 -3.77 1.93 18.81
C SER A 207 -3.40 0.45 19.04
N ASN A 208 -2.85 0.11 20.21
CA ASN A 208 -2.55 -1.27 20.61
C ASN A 208 -3.03 -1.53 22.06
N PRO A 209 -4.34 -1.64 22.30
CA PRO A 209 -4.89 -1.74 23.65
C PRO A 209 -4.56 -3.07 24.33
N ILE A 210 -4.27 -4.11 23.53
CA ILE A 210 -3.99 -5.48 24.02
C ILE A 210 -2.57 -5.59 24.57
N HIS A 211 -1.57 -5.33 23.73
CA HIS A 211 -0.16 -5.54 24.11
C HIS A 211 0.49 -4.25 24.58
N LYS A 212 -0.02 -3.08 24.18
CA LYS A 212 0.53 -1.76 24.54
C LYS A 212 2.01 -1.66 24.21
N LYS A 213 2.40 -2.21 23.06
CA LYS A 213 3.79 -2.33 22.60
C LYS A 213 3.96 -1.69 21.23
N ILE A 214 5.17 -1.20 20.98
CA ILE A 214 5.66 -0.77 19.67
C ILE A 214 6.37 -1.93 18.95
N PRO A 215 6.47 -1.90 17.60
CA PRO A 215 5.92 -0.88 16.70
C PRO A 215 4.41 -1.00 16.50
N VAL A 216 3.79 0.12 16.13
CA VAL A 216 2.43 0.18 15.57
C VAL A 216 2.47 1.01 14.30
N LEU A 217 1.99 0.45 13.20
CA LEU A 217 1.80 1.17 11.94
C LEU A 217 0.37 1.70 11.91
N ILE A 218 0.19 3.00 11.67
CA ILE A 218 -1.13 3.58 11.45
C ILE A 218 -1.20 3.96 9.97
N HIS A 219 -2.02 3.24 9.22
CA HIS A 219 -2.29 3.50 7.81
C HIS A 219 -3.76 3.86 7.66
N ASN A 220 -4.04 5.08 7.18
CA ASN A 220 -5.38 5.63 6.96
C ASN A 220 -6.26 5.54 8.22
N GLY A 221 -5.67 5.89 9.36
CA GLY A 221 -6.29 5.85 10.68
C GLY A 221 -6.48 4.46 11.27
N LYS A 222 -6.07 3.39 10.57
CA LYS A 222 -6.20 2.00 11.03
C LYS A 222 -4.87 1.52 11.63
N PRO A 223 -4.83 1.19 12.93
CA PRO A 223 -3.60 0.69 13.54
C PRO A 223 -3.39 -0.81 13.24
N ILE A 224 -2.16 -1.17 12.89
CA ILE A 224 -1.66 -2.54 12.78
C ILE A 224 -0.54 -2.72 13.79
N SER A 225 -0.64 -3.76 14.61
CA SER A 225 0.34 -4.12 15.65
C SER A 225 1.09 -5.39 15.29
N GLU A 226 2.18 -5.66 16.01
CA GLU A 226 3.11 -6.78 15.80
C GLU A 226 4.02 -6.60 14.57
N SER A 227 5.33 -6.47 14.81
CA SER A 227 6.30 -6.09 13.76
C SER A 227 6.24 -6.95 12.50
N MET A 228 6.14 -8.28 12.62
CA MET A 228 6.09 -9.16 11.44
C MET A 228 4.73 -9.13 10.75
N VAL A 229 3.63 -8.95 11.49
CA VAL A 229 2.29 -8.74 10.89
C VAL A 229 2.27 -7.44 10.09
N ILE A 230 2.89 -6.38 10.62
CA ILE A 230 3.07 -5.11 9.91
C ILE A 230 3.91 -5.29 8.64
N VAL A 231 4.98 -6.08 8.69
CA VAL A 231 5.82 -6.37 7.49
C VAL A 231 5.02 -7.11 6.42
N GLU A 232 4.20 -8.11 6.80
CA GLU A 232 3.30 -8.79 5.84
C GLU A 232 2.29 -7.81 5.23
N TYR A 233 1.66 -6.98 6.08
CA TYR A 233 0.72 -5.95 5.62
C TYR A 233 1.37 -4.99 4.60
N ILE A 234 2.60 -4.54 4.87
CA ILE A 234 3.36 -3.68 3.96
C ILE A 234 3.65 -4.41 2.65
N ASP A 235 3.98 -5.70 2.71
CA ASP A 235 4.29 -6.49 1.52
C ASP A 235 3.09 -6.66 0.58
N GLU A 236 1.91 -6.88 1.17
CA GLU A 236 0.65 -7.10 0.47
C GLU A 236 -0.02 -5.79 -0.01
N THR A 237 0.22 -4.68 0.69
CA THR A 237 -0.48 -3.40 0.44
C THR A 237 0.24 -2.51 -0.56
N PHE A 238 1.58 -2.45 -0.50
CA PHE A 238 2.35 -1.48 -1.28
C PHE A 238 3.08 -2.13 -2.45
N GLU A 239 3.09 -1.43 -3.60
CA GLU A 239 3.87 -1.82 -4.76
C GLU A 239 5.37 -1.86 -4.45
N GLY A 240 6.13 -2.62 -5.25
CA GLY A 240 7.58 -2.73 -5.13
C GLY A 240 8.06 -4.17 -5.05
N PRO A 241 9.35 -4.37 -4.72
CA PRO A 241 9.91 -5.70 -4.52
C PRO A 241 9.11 -6.52 -3.50
N SER A 242 8.90 -7.80 -3.79
CA SER A 242 8.24 -8.75 -2.89
C SER A 242 9.18 -9.09 -1.73
N ILE A 243 8.69 -8.99 -0.49
CA ILE A 243 9.42 -9.36 0.72
C ILE A 243 9.20 -10.85 1.04
N LEU A 244 7.98 -11.34 0.86
CA LEU A 244 7.65 -12.76 0.92
C LEU A 244 7.83 -13.43 -0.45
N PRO A 245 8.18 -14.72 -0.47
CA PRO A 245 8.14 -15.53 -1.69
C PRO A 245 6.73 -15.63 -2.28
N LYS A 246 6.65 -15.70 -3.61
CA LYS A 246 5.39 -15.91 -4.33
C LYS A 246 4.88 -17.34 -4.17
N ASP A 247 5.77 -18.32 -4.21
CA ASP A 247 5.43 -19.72 -4.03
C ASP A 247 4.84 -19.97 -2.61
N PRO A 248 3.69 -20.65 -2.49
CA PRO A 248 3.05 -20.89 -1.19
C PRO A 248 3.89 -21.70 -0.20
N TYR A 249 4.68 -22.67 -0.69
CA TYR A 249 5.55 -23.49 0.15
C TYR A 249 6.69 -22.64 0.70
N ASP A 250 7.40 -21.91 -0.16
CA ASP A 250 8.49 -21.03 0.27
C ASP A 250 8.00 -19.94 1.22
N ARG A 251 6.79 -19.41 1.00
CA ARG A 251 6.14 -18.45 1.92
C ARG A 251 5.87 -19.07 3.30
N ALA A 252 5.44 -20.33 3.36
CA ALA A 252 5.25 -21.05 4.62
C ALA A 252 6.58 -21.31 5.35
N ILE A 253 7.65 -21.66 4.61
CA ILE A 253 8.99 -21.82 5.17
C ILE A 253 9.53 -20.49 5.71
N ALA A 254 9.32 -19.38 5.01
CA ALA A 254 9.70 -18.06 5.49
C ALA A 254 8.99 -17.70 6.81
N ARG A 255 7.67 -17.93 6.89
CA ARG A 255 6.90 -17.70 8.12
C ARG A 255 7.36 -18.60 9.27
N PHE A 256 7.69 -19.86 9.00
CA PHE A 256 8.24 -20.78 9.99
C PHE A 256 9.54 -20.25 10.61
N TRP A 257 10.50 -19.84 9.77
CA TRP A 257 11.79 -19.34 10.26
C TRP A 257 11.66 -18.01 11.00
N ALA A 258 10.84 -17.07 10.51
CA ALA A 258 10.56 -15.83 11.23
C ALA A 258 9.95 -16.10 12.61
N LYS A 259 9.01 -17.05 12.70
CA LYS A 259 8.42 -17.47 13.98
C LYS A 259 9.44 -18.16 14.89
N PHE A 260 10.31 -19.00 14.34
CA PHE A 260 11.38 -19.65 15.11
C PHE A 260 12.35 -18.62 15.72
N LEU A 261 12.70 -17.58 14.95
CA LEU A 261 13.54 -16.48 15.43
C LEU A 261 12.87 -15.75 16.61
N ASP A 262 11.60 -15.37 16.46
CA ASP A 262 10.85 -14.61 17.48
C ASP A 262 10.53 -15.44 18.74
N ASP A 263 10.13 -16.70 18.58
CA ASP A 263 9.69 -17.54 19.70
C ASP A 263 10.84 -18.23 20.45
N LYS A 264 11.98 -18.47 19.77
CA LYS A 264 13.10 -19.25 20.33
C LYS A 264 14.37 -18.43 20.45
N CYS A 265 14.83 -17.85 19.34
CA CYS A 265 16.16 -17.23 19.30
C CYS A 265 16.21 -15.94 20.14
N LEU A 266 15.28 -15.00 19.92
CA LEU A 266 15.29 -13.73 20.64
C LEU A 266 15.11 -13.89 22.15
N PRO A 267 14.19 -14.74 22.67
CA PRO A 267 14.08 -14.97 24.11
C PRO A 267 15.32 -15.61 24.71
N ALA A 268 15.93 -16.60 24.04
CA ALA A 268 17.16 -17.24 24.51
C ALA A 268 18.33 -16.26 24.56
N MET A 269 18.50 -15.45 23.52
CA MET A 269 19.51 -14.38 23.49
C MET A 269 19.29 -13.33 24.57
N GLY A 270 18.05 -12.86 24.74
CA GLY A 270 17.70 -11.88 25.75
C GLY A 270 18.09 -12.36 27.16
N LYS A 271 17.80 -13.62 27.47
CA LYS A 271 18.21 -14.24 28.75
C LYS A 271 19.73 -14.41 28.85
N ALA A 272 20.41 -14.83 27.78
CA ALA A 272 21.85 -15.05 27.78
C ALA A 272 22.65 -13.74 27.98
N LEU A 273 22.13 -12.61 27.46
CA LEU A 273 22.80 -11.32 27.47
C LEU A 273 22.38 -10.46 28.67
N LEU A 274 21.08 -10.45 28.99
CA LEU A 274 20.47 -9.51 29.94
C LEU A 274 19.79 -10.19 31.15
N GLY A 275 19.74 -11.52 31.20
CA GLY A 275 19.17 -12.28 32.32
C GLY A 275 20.01 -12.17 33.60
N ASN A 276 19.53 -12.76 34.70
CA ASN A 276 20.33 -12.87 35.92
C ASN A 276 21.44 -13.94 35.79
N GLU A 277 22.39 -14.00 36.74
CA GLU A 277 23.56 -14.89 36.68
C GLU A 277 23.22 -16.37 36.41
N GLU A 278 22.16 -16.87 37.04
CA GLU A 278 21.69 -18.26 36.91
C GLU A 278 21.02 -18.51 35.55
N GLU A 279 20.23 -17.55 35.06
CA GLU A 279 19.59 -17.61 33.75
C GLU A 279 20.61 -17.56 32.61
N LYS A 280 21.68 -16.77 32.78
CA LYS A 280 22.68 -16.55 31.73
C LYS A 280 23.38 -17.84 31.29
N GLU A 281 23.87 -18.66 32.22
CA GLU A 281 24.63 -19.87 31.84
C GLU A 281 23.79 -20.87 31.05
N LYS A 282 22.57 -21.18 31.53
CA LYS A 282 21.66 -22.08 30.82
C LYS A 282 21.20 -21.51 29.47
N ALA A 283 20.94 -20.20 29.43
CA ALA A 283 20.51 -19.53 28.20
C ALA A 283 21.62 -19.42 27.16
N LYS A 284 22.91 -19.34 27.56
CA LYS A 284 24.06 -19.36 26.63
C LYS A 284 24.14 -20.70 25.89
N GLU A 285 23.95 -21.81 26.58
CA GLU A 285 23.93 -23.14 25.96
C GLU A 285 22.75 -23.28 24.98
N GLU A 286 21.55 -22.93 25.43
CA GLU A 286 20.34 -22.94 24.59
C GLU A 286 20.51 -22.04 23.34
N CYS A 287 20.99 -20.82 23.53
CA CYS A 287 21.26 -19.88 22.46
C CYS A 287 22.30 -20.43 21.48
N SER A 288 23.37 -21.05 21.98
CA SER A 288 24.38 -21.71 21.15
C SER A 288 23.78 -22.82 20.27
N GLU A 289 22.90 -23.67 20.80
CA GLU A 289 22.24 -24.71 20.00
C GLU A 289 21.29 -24.13 18.95
N LEU A 290 20.52 -23.09 19.29
CA LEU A 290 19.65 -22.40 18.33
C LEU A 290 20.46 -21.71 17.22
N LEU A 291 21.59 -21.08 17.56
CA LEU A 291 22.50 -20.48 16.59
C LEU A 291 23.14 -21.51 15.66
N LYS A 292 23.41 -22.74 16.12
CA LYS A 292 23.87 -23.82 15.24
C LYS A 292 22.81 -24.23 14.22
N ILE A 293 21.52 -24.23 14.62
CA ILE A 293 20.42 -24.51 13.70
C ILE A 293 20.39 -23.44 12.60
N LEU A 294 20.47 -22.16 12.97
CA LEU A 294 20.49 -21.05 12.02
C LEU A 294 21.73 -21.08 11.11
N ASP A 295 22.91 -21.33 11.67
CA ASP A 295 24.14 -21.44 10.89
C ASP A 295 24.08 -22.57 9.85
N ASN A 296 23.49 -23.71 10.22
CA ASN A 296 23.28 -24.81 9.27
C ASN A 296 22.26 -24.46 8.20
N GLU A 297 21.19 -23.75 8.55
CA GLU A 297 20.17 -23.30 7.60
C GLU A 297 20.73 -22.32 6.56
N LEU A 298 21.68 -21.47 6.97
CA LEU A 298 22.36 -20.50 6.12
C LEU A 298 23.46 -21.11 5.23
N LYS A 299 23.70 -22.42 5.34
CA LYS A 299 24.75 -23.08 4.55
C LYS A 299 24.46 -22.96 3.05
N ASN A 300 25.44 -22.43 2.30
CA ASN A 300 25.35 -22.17 0.87
C ASN A 300 24.23 -21.20 0.47
N LYS A 301 23.78 -20.35 1.39
CA LYS A 301 22.77 -19.33 1.13
C LYS A 301 23.34 -17.94 1.32
N GLU A 302 22.94 -17.02 0.45
CA GLU A 302 23.26 -15.60 0.61
C GLU A 302 22.33 -14.93 1.63
N PHE A 303 21.04 -15.29 1.58
CA PHE A 303 19.96 -14.89 2.47
C PHE A 303 19.11 -16.11 2.87
N PHE A 304 18.29 -16.02 3.91
CA PHE A 304 17.53 -17.19 4.41
C PHE A 304 16.66 -17.84 3.34
N VAL A 305 15.99 -17.02 2.52
CA VAL A 305 15.12 -17.45 1.42
C VAL A 305 15.37 -16.57 0.20
N GLY A 306 15.86 -17.18 -0.89
CA GLY A 306 16.15 -16.49 -2.15
C GLY A 306 17.53 -15.84 -2.20
N ASP A 307 17.68 -14.89 -3.12
CA ASP A 307 18.93 -14.19 -3.47
C ASP A 307 18.96 -12.73 -3.00
N LYS A 308 17.94 -12.29 -2.24
CA LYS A 308 17.79 -10.92 -1.72
C LYS A 308 17.26 -10.93 -0.29
N ILE A 309 17.39 -9.81 0.39
CA ILE A 309 16.80 -9.63 1.72
C ILE A 309 15.28 -9.82 1.64
N GLY A 310 14.78 -10.81 2.35
CA GLY A 310 13.36 -11.13 2.42
C GLY A 310 12.82 -11.14 3.85
N PHE A 311 11.64 -11.72 4.01
CA PHE A 311 10.89 -11.74 5.27
C PHE A 311 11.68 -12.26 6.48
N VAL A 312 12.42 -13.36 6.31
CA VAL A 312 13.21 -13.97 7.38
C VAL A 312 14.42 -13.12 7.74
N ASP A 313 15.09 -12.54 6.75
CA ASP A 313 16.25 -11.67 6.97
C ASP A 313 15.86 -10.39 7.72
N ILE A 314 14.67 -9.84 7.42
CA ILE A 314 14.07 -8.73 8.19
C ILE A 314 13.83 -9.17 9.64
N ALA A 315 13.21 -10.34 9.87
CA ALA A 315 13.01 -10.87 11.21
C ALA A 315 14.34 -11.07 11.96
N ALA A 316 15.39 -11.49 11.26
CA ALA A 316 16.71 -11.77 11.81
C ALA A 316 17.57 -10.52 12.09
N ASN A 317 17.03 -9.29 12.00
CA ASN A 317 17.82 -8.06 12.13
C ASN A 317 18.59 -7.90 13.45
N VAL A 318 18.09 -8.47 14.53
CA VAL A 318 18.79 -8.50 15.82
C VAL A 318 20.09 -9.29 15.69
N LEU A 319 20.03 -10.43 15.00
CA LEU A 319 21.19 -11.29 14.77
C LEU A 319 22.20 -10.60 13.87
N ALA A 320 21.77 -9.85 12.86
CA ALA A 320 22.69 -9.22 11.92
C ALA A 320 23.33 -7.93 12.47
N PHE A 321 22.50 -6.98 12.91
CA PHE A 321 22.94 -5.62 13.24
C PHE A 321 23.20 -5.44 14.74
N TRP A 322 22.30 -5.92 15.59
CA TRP A 322 22.33 -5.63 17.03
C TRP A 322 23.24 -6.56 17.83
N MET A 323 23.48 -7.78 17.35
CA MET A 323 24.25 -8.80 18.08
C MET A 323 25.61 -8.27 18.53
N GLY A 324 26.41 -7.70 17.63
CA GLY A 324 27.74 -7.19 17.97
C GLY A 324 27.70 -6.06 19.02
N ILE A 325 26.72 -5.17 18.91
CA ILE A 325 26.50 -4.06 19.87
C ILE A 325 26.14 -4.62 21.25
N ILE A 326 25.25 -5.61 21.32
CA ILE A 326 24.79 -6.18 22.58
C ILE A 326 25.89 -7.05 23.23
N GLU A 327 26.66 -7.81 22.43
CA GLU A 327 27.81 -8.57 22.92
C GLU A 327 28.87 -7.65 23.54
N GLU A 328 29.18 -6.53 22.87
CA GLU A 328 30.12 -5.52 23.39
C GLU A 328 29.60 -4.88 24.69
N ALA A 329 28.33 -4.45 24.71
CA ALA A 329 27.74 -3.81 25.88
C ALA A 329 27.57 -4.75 27.08
N SER A 330 27.31 -6.04 26.84
CA SER A 330 27.12 -7.04 27.90
C SER A 330 28.41 -7.70 28.37
N GLY A 331 29.49 -7.62 27.57
CA GLY A 331 30.73 -8.36 27.78
C GLY A 331 30.60 -9.87 27.54
N VAL A 332 29.48 -10.33 26.96
CA VAL A 332 29.20 -11.75 26.69
C VAL A 332 29.28 -12.00 25.20
N ILE A 333 30.13 -12.94 24.78
CA ILE A 333 30.26 -13.37 23.38
C ILE A 333 29.45 -14.66 23.19
N LEU A 334 28.44 -14.61 22.32
CA LEU A 334 27.60 -15.74 21.91
C LEU A 334 28.01 -16.30 20.55
N VAL A 335 28.45 -15.43 19.62
CA VAL A 335 28.79 -15.82 18.24
C VAL A 335 30.25 -15.52 17.89
N THR A 336 30.93 -16.48 17.26
CA THR A 336 32.27 -16.29 16.68
C THR A 336 32.31 -16.87 15.27
N ASN A 337 33.08 -16.24 14.37
CA ASN A 337 33.20 -16.71 12.97
C ASN A 337 33.68 -18.17 12.91
N LYS A 338 34.61 -18.55 13.81
CA LYS A 338 35.10 -19.93 13.91
C LYS A 338 33.98 -20.94 14.20
N LYS A 339 32.97 -20.56 14.97
CA LYS A 339 31.88 -21.46 15.41
C LYS A 339 30.65 -21.39 14.50
N PHE A 340 30.39 -20.24 13.88
CA PHE A 340 29.20 -19.99 13.07
C PHE A 340 29.57 -19.26 11.75
N PRO A 341 30.33 -19.91 10.85
CA PRO A 341 30.87 -19.26 9.66
C PRO A 341 29.79 -18.84 8.65
N ASN A 342 28.70 -19.61 8.51
CA ASN A 342 27.65 -19.29 7.54
C ASN A 342 26.81 -18.11 8.04
N TYR A 343 26.55 -18.04 9.34
CA TYR A 343 25.93 -16.87 9.96
C TYR A 343 26.79 -15.61 9.76
N TYR A 344 28.11 -15.69 9.94
CA TYR A 344 28.99 -14.55 9.69
C TYR A 344 28.97 -14.11 8.22
N ALA A 345 29.03 -15.06 7.28
CA ALA A 345 28.91 -14.75 5.86
C ALA A 345 27.59 -14.06 5.51
N TRP A 346 26.46 -14.60 5.99
CA TRP A 346 25.14 -13.99 5.85
C TRP A 346 25.08 -12.59 6.47
N ARG A 347 25.58 -12.42 7.70
CA ARG A 347 25.59 -11.13 8.40
C ARG A 347 26.38 -10.09 7.62
N ASP A 348 27.53 -10.46 7.08
CA ASP A 348 28.37 -9.54 6.31
C ASP A 348 27.66 -9.13 5.00
N ASN A 349 27.01 -10.07 4.31
CA ASN A 349 26.18 -9.76 3.13
C ASN A 349 25.03 -8.82 3.50
N TYR A 350 24.36 -9.09 4.63
CA TYR A 350 23.25 -8.32 5.12
C TYR A 350 23.61 -6.87 5.46
N ILE A 351 24.72 -6.64 6.17
CA ILE A 351 25.19 -5.29 6.54
C ILE A 351 25.64 -4.51 5.29
N ASN A 352 26.22 -5.20 4.30
CA ASN A 352 26.73 -4.56 3.09
C ASN A 352 25.67 -4.37 2.00
N CYS A 353 24.49 -4.98 2.15
CA CYS A 353 23.40 -4.88 1.20
C CYS A 353 22.93 -3.42 1.04
N SER A 354 22.72 -2.97 -0.19
CA SER A 354 22.22 -1.61 -0.46
C SER A 354 20.81 -1.38 0.10
N GLN A 355 20.03 -2.45 0.32
CA GLN A 355 18.68 -2.37 0.89
C GLN A 355 18.67 -2.04 2.40
N THR A 356 19.79 -2.28 3.11
CA THR A 356 19.92 -2.09 4.57
C THR A 356 20.76 -0.88 4.97
N LYS A 357 21.48 -0.24 4.03
CA LYS A 357 22.21 1.01 4.30
C LYS A 357 21.22 2.13 4.58
N VAL A 358 21.21 2.65 5.81
CA VAL A 358 20.35 3.76 6.27
C VAL A 358 20.60 5.01 5.45
#